data_AF-A0A7C0V723-F1
#
_entry.id   AF-A0A7C0V723-F1
#
_cell.length_a   1.000
_cell.length_b   1.000
_cell.length_c   1.000
_cell.angle_alpha   90.00
_cell.angle_beta   90.00
_cell.angle_gamma   90.00
#
_symmetry.space_group_name_H-M   'P 1'
#
loop_
_entity.id
_entity.type
_entity.pdbx_description
1 polymer ?
#
loop_
_entity_poly.entity_id
_entity_poly.type
_entity_poly.pdbx_seq_one_letter_code
_entity_poly.pdbx_strand_id
1 'polypeptide(L)'
;MICLSVLLVASALLAAPAAGTPVADAETGEEDRRPSVVQTEKIDAAGERLGAGIEQLESLAARHLGKWIKARIIFDISWLRLLTCLVMIFVAVFVERILRWILRRRQIRLEDEAGPDNLWARLLLKALIRPLSLFVWVYGIYIALSPLFIHFDRPDGANLVHLVAQRTADIGGLFALFWFLLNLVRLLDERLRRWAAATESTIDDMLAPLVGKTLRIFIGAIGTVVILQNLTGVQIGPLLASLGIGGLAVALAAKDTIGNFFGTLTILFDKPFQIGERIVIEGQDGTVEAVGFRSTRLRTLTGNLVTIPNEKVVNSVLENIGKRPNIRWLTHIGLPYDTPPEKVEQAVAILRELLENHEGMHPDWPPRVYFNGFNDWSLNITVVLWYHPPDWWAYQAWLQQTCLQIMRRFAAEGIEFAFPSQTVYLAGDDRRQVTLKMLAGTTGQAPPTA
;
A
#
# COMPACT_ATOMS: atom_id res chain seq x y z
N MET A 1 -15.01 18.01 13.85
CA MET A 1 -14.02 19.09 14.10
C MET A 1 -13.07 18.80 15.26
N ILE A 2 -13.52 18.28 16.41
CA ILE A 2 -12.64 18.02 17.58
C ILE A 2 -11.67 16.83 17.37
N CYS A 3 -12.06 15.80 16.59
CA CYS A 3 -11.14 14.71 16.22
C CYS A 3 -9.99 15.14 15.29
N LEU A 4 -10.22 16.16 14.45
CA LEU A 4 -9.19 16.68 13.54
C LEU A 4 -8.12 17.47 14.30
N SER A 5 -8.53 18.14 15.39
CA SER A 5 -7.64 18.88 16.29
C SER A 5 -6.64 17.98 17.01
N VAL A 6 -7.07 16.78 17.42
CA VAL A 6 -6.22 15.83 18.16
C VAL A 6 -5.23 15.13 17.23
N LEU A 7 -5.61 14.85 15.98
CA LEU A 7 -4.70 14.32 14.95
C LEU A 7 -3.69 15.37 14.45
N LEU A 8 -4.08 16.65 14.36
CA LEU A 8 -3.17 17.73 13.97
C LEU A 8 -2.07 17.97 15.01
N VAL A 9 -2.39 17.86 16.30
CA VAL A 9 -1.40 18.01 17.39
C VAL A 9 -0.41 16.83 17.40
N ALA A 10 -0.86 15.62 17.09
CA ALA A 10 0.03 14.46 16.95
C ALA A 10 0.92 14.55 15.69
N SER A 11 0.39 15.05 14.57
CA SER A 11 1.16 15.26 13.33
C SER A 11 2.21 16.37 13.47
N ALA A 12 1.93 17.42 14.25
CA ALA A 12 2.86 18.52 14.49
C ALA A 12 4.07 18.12 15.37
N LEU A 13 3.94 17.07 16.20
CA LEU A 13 5.06 16.53 16.97
C LEU A 13 5.98 15.60 16.15
N LEU A 14 5.54 15.13 14.98
CA LEU A 14 6.28 14.19 14.13
C LEU A 14 6.98 14.84 12.93
N ALA A 15 6.69 16.12 12.64
CA ALA A 15 7.24 16.83 11.49
C ALA A 15 8.08 18.04 11.92
N ALA A 16 9.38 17.84 12.13
CA ALA A 16 10.38 18.90 12.10
C ALA A 16 11.38 18.60 10.96
N PRO A 17 11.75 19.58 10.12
CA PRO A 17 12.48 19.34 8.87
C PRO A 17 13.98 19.20 9.09
N ALA A 18 14.60 18.31 8.31
CA ALA A 18 16.03 18.28 8.08
C ALA A 18 16.41 19.48 7.18
N ALA A 19 17.34 20.33 7.62
CA ALA A 19 17.89 21.41 6.80
C ALA A 19 19.43 21.42 6.91
N GLY A 20 20.06 21.59 5.75
CA GLY A 20 21.47 21.31 5.48
C GLY A 20 22.51 22.13 6.23
N THR A 21 23.69 21.53 6.31
CA THR A 21 24.98 22.16 6.67
C THR A 21 25.40 23.22 5.64
N PRO A 22 26.13 24.26 6.07
CA PRO A 22 27.49 24.40 5.57
C PRO A 22 28.54 24.62 6.67
N VAL A 23 29.77 24.32 6.27
CA VAL A 23 31.04 24.34 7.00
C VAL A 23 31.50 25.77 7.30
N ALA A 24 32.00 26.05 8.53
CA ALA A 24 33.32 26.67 8.79
C ALA A 24 33.48 27.15 10.26
N ASP A 25 34.65 26.80 10.80
CA ASP A 25 35.50 27.50 11.79
C ASP A 25 35.24 27.42 13.31
N ALA A 26 36.12 26.64 13.93
CA ALA A 26 36.87 26.84 15.18
C ALA A 26 36.34 27.81 16.26
N GLU A 27 35.98 27.24 17.42
CA GLU A 27 36.64 27.41 18.74
C GLU A 27 35.76 26.77 19.83
N THR A 28 36.23 25.68 20.44
CA THR A 28 35.53 25.00 21.55
C THR A 28 35.94 25.62 22.87
N GLY A 29 35.13 26.59 23.34
CA GLY A 29 34.85 26.79 24.76
C GLY A 29 33.82 25.76 25.22
N GLU A 30 34.10 25.15 26.36
CA GLU A 30 33.32 24.11 27.01
C GLU A 30 32.09 24.74 27.69
N GLU A 31 30.87 24.43 27.23
CA GLU A 31 29.65 24.80 27.95
C GLU A 31 28.52 23.74 27.84
N ASP A 32 28.04 23.40 29.03
CA ASP A 32 27.05 22.43 29.49
C ASP A 32 25.73 22.43 28.67
N ARG A 33 25.45 21.34 27.94
CA ARG A 33 24.15 21.13 27.26
C ARG A 33 23.19 20.36 28.15
N ARG A 34 22.40 21.09 28.94
CA ARG A 34 21.18 20.58 29.61
C ARG A 34 20.00 20.54 28.61
N PRO A 35 19.06 19.57 28.72
CA PRO A 35 17.96 19.44 27.78
C PRO A 35 16.85 20.49 27.97
N SER A 36 16.32 20.95 26.84
CA SER A 36 15.16 21.82 26.56
C SER A 36 14.21 22.18 27.72
N VAL A 37 14.27 23.45 28.12
CA VAL A 37 13.45 24.15 29.16
C VAL A 37 12.15 24.79 28.60
N VAL A 38 11.90 24.69 27.30
CA VAL A 38 10.95 25.58 26.59
C VAL A 38 9.46 25.31 26.90
N GLN A 39 9.08 24.13 27.39
CA GLN A 39 7.68 23.82 27.76
C GLN A 39 7.38 24.01 29.25
N THR A 40 8.38 23.91 30.12
CA THR A 40 8.28 24.26 31.54
C THR A 40 8.03 25.76 31.67
N GLU A 41 8.74 26.60 30.90
CA GLU A 41 8.66 28.07 30.98
C GLU A 41 7.24 28.65 30.80
N LYS A 42 6.36 28.07 29.98
CA LYS A 42 4.99 28.59 29.78
C LYS A 42 4.00 28.15 30.87
N ILE A 43 4.16 26.95 31.41
CA ILE A 43 3.34 26.45 32.51
C ILE A 43 3.84 27.04 33.83
N ASP A 44 5.15 27.19 33.98
CA ASP A 44 5.81 27.92 35.07
C ASP A 44 5.45 29.41 35.02
N ALA A 45 5.47 30.07 33.86
CA ALA A 45 5.01 31.47 33.74
C ALA A 45 3.50 31.62 34.03
N ALA A 46 2.68 30.61 33.74
CA ALA A 46 1.26 30.62 34.11
C ALA A 46 1.09 30.39 35.63
N GLY A 47 1.89 29.52 36.22
CA GLY A 47 1.96 29.27 37.67
C GLY A 47 2.48 30.48 38.45
N GLU A 48 3.51 31.17 37.95
CA GLU A 48 4.07 32.40 38.50
C GLU A 48 3.11 33.58 38.34
N ARG A 49 2.42 33.71 37.19
CA ARG A 49 1.38 34.74 37.03
C ARG A 49 0.18 34.50 37.94
N LEU A 50 -0.20 33.24 38.15
CA LEU A 50 -1.20 32.87 39.15
C LEU A 50 -0.67 33.13 40.57
N GLY A 51 0.60 32.83 40.86
CA GLY A 51 1.25 33.13 42.14
C GLY A 51 1.29 34.63 42.45
N ALA A 52 1.76 35.45 41.51
CA ALA A 52 1.79 36.91 41.60
C ALA A 52 0.38 37.52 41.69
N GLY A 53 -0.58 36.96 40.96
CA GLY A 53 -2.00 37.34 41.07
C GLY A 53 -2.60 37.01 42.43
N ILE A 54 -2.22 35.86 43.02
CA ILE A 54 -2.61 35.46 44.36
C ILE A 54 -1.98 36.39 45.40
N GLU A 55 -0.72 36.81 45.25
CA GLU A 55 -0.08 37.79 46.14
C GLU A 55 -0.70 39.20 46.05
N GLN A 56 -1.09 39.63 44.85
CA GLN A 56 -1.83 40.89 44.67
C GLN A 56 -3.21 40.82 45.34
N LEU A 57 -3.95 39.71 45.17
CA LEU A 57 -5.19 39.45 45.86
C LEU A 57 -4.99 39.34 47.38
N GLU A 58 -3.88 38.79 47.85
CA GLU A 58 -3.51 38.71 49.27
C GLU A 58 -3.29 40.11 49.87
N SER A 59 -2.68 41.02 49.10
CA SER A 59 -2.46 42.41 49.51
C SER A 59 -3.75 43.25 49.52
N LEU A 60 -4.73 42.91 48.68
CA LEU A 60 -6.04 43.55 48.59
C LEU A 60 -7.01 42.99 49.65
N ALA A 61 -7.04 41.67 49.83
CA ALA A 61 -7.83 41.01 50.86
C ALA A 61 -7.34 41.38 52.27
N ALA A 62 -6.03 41.53 52.48
CA ALA A 62 -5.49 42.02 53.74
C ALA A 62 -5.89 43.47 54.08
N ARG A 63 -6.21 44.29 53.06
CA ARG A 63 -6.72 45.67 53.25
C ARG A 63 -8.21 45.69 53.65
N HIS A 64 -9.01 44.73 53.19
CA HIS A 64 -10.46 44.73 53.41
C HIS A 64 -10.97 43.79 54.52
N LEU A 65 -10.28 42.69 54.79
CA LEU A 65 -10.73 41.61 55.71
C LEU A 65 -9.79 41.40 56.92
N GLY A 66 -8.75 42.24 57.08
CA GLY A 66 -7.86 42.26 58.24
C GLY A 66 -6.63 41.34 58.15
N LYS A 67 -5.61 41.64 58.97
CA LYS A 67 -4.27 40.99 58.96
C LYS A 67 -4.29 39.48 59.29
N TRP A 68 -5.41 38.94 59.76
CA TRP A 68 -5.57 37.52 60.13
C TRP A 68 -5.49 36.58 58.92
N ILE A 69 -5.75 37.07 57.70
CA ILE A 69 -5.61 36.28 56.45
C ILE A 69 -4.13 35.95 56.15
N LYS A 70 -3.21 36.79 56.62
CA LYS A 70 -1.75 36.57 56.54
C LYS A 70 -1.20 35.79 57.74
N ALA A 71 -2.04 35.44 58.71
CA ALA A 71 -1.58 34.69 59.88
C ALA A 71 -1.15 33.29 59.42
N ARG A 72 0.14 33.00 59.56
CA ARG A 72 0.73 31.69 59.25
C ARG A 72 0.44 30.75 60.41
N ILE A 73 -0.33 29.69 60.16
CA ILE A 73 -0.81 28.81 61.24
C ILE A 73 -0.14 27.42 61.18
N ILE A 74 0.02 26.82 59.99
CA ILE A 74 0.53 25.45 59.83
C ILE A 74 1.54 25.41 58.67
N PHE A 75 2.77 24.94 58.93
CA PHE A 75 3.86 24.75 57.95
C PHE A 75 4.19 25.99 57.08
N ASP A 76 4.04 27.21 57.62
CA ASP A 76 4.39 28.47 56.93
C ASP A 76 3.48 28.83 55.72
N ILE A 77 2.32 28.17 55.57
CA ILE A 77 1.36 28.37 54.47
C ILE A 77 0.25 29.37 54.85
N SER A 78 -0.05 30.35 53.98
CA SER A 78 -1.14 31.34 54.15
C SER A 78 -2.55 30.73 53.97
N TRP A 79 -3.53 31.16 54.78
CA TRP A 79 -4.96 30.77 54.65
C TRP A 79 -5.53 30.97 53.25
N LEU A 80 -5.09 32.03 52.57
CA LEU A 80 -5.52 32.35 51.22
C LEU A 80 -5.17 31.21 50.23
N ARG A 81 -4.00 30.58 50.37
CA ARG A 81 -3.55 29.50 49.48
C ARG A 81 -4.33 28.21 49.69
N LEU A 82 -4.70 27.90 50.94
CA LEU A 82 -5.59 26.78 51.23
C LEU A 82 -7.00 27.02 50.67
N LEU A 83 -7.49 28.25 50.76
CA LEU A 83 -8.78 28.64 50.21
C LEU A 83 -8.77 28.60 48.67
N THR A 84 -7.69 29.05 48.00
CA THR A 84 -7.57 28.94 46.54
C THR A 84 -7.47 27.49 46.08
N CYS A 85 -6.73 26.62 46.79
CA CYS A 85 -6.72 25.18 46.49
C CYS A 85 -8.13 24.58 46.62
N LEU A 86 -8.86 24.93 47.68
CA LEU A 86 -10.25 24.45 47.89
C LEU A 86 -11.20 24.93 46.78
N VAL A 87 -11.06 26.19 46.35
CA VAL A 87 -11.82 26.72 45.20
C VAL A 87 -11.44 26.01 43.90
N MET A 88 -10.16 25.74 43.65
CA MET A 88 -9.71 25.05 42.44
C MET A 88 -10.15 23.59 42.40
N ILE A 89 -10.15 22.89 43.54
CA ILE A 89 -10.73 21.54 43.67
C ILE A 89 -12.23 21.60 43.37
N PHE A 90 -12.95 22.59 43.93
CA PHE A 90 -14.37 22.77 43.66
C PHE A 90 -14.63 23.01 42.16
N VAL A 91 -13.81 23.84 41.49
CA VAL A 91 -13.88 24.07 40.05
C VAL A 91 -13.59 22.79 39.27
N ALA A 92 -12.57 22.02 39.63
CA ALA A 92 -12.25 20.75 38.97
C ALA A 92 -13.40 19.73 39.08
N VAL A 93 -13.99 19.59 40.26
CA VAL A 93 -15.18 18.74 40.50
C VAL A 93 -16.39 19.26 39.72
N PHE A 94 -16.58 20.58 39.65
CA PHE A 94 -17.67 21.21 38.92
C PHE A 94 -17.54 20.99 37.41
N VAL A 95 -16.35 21.19 36.85
CA VAL A 95 -16.03 20.93 35.44
C VAL A 95 -16.26 19.46 35.11
N GLU A 96 -15.80 18.55 35.96
CA GLU A 96 -16.01 17.12 35.78
C GLU A 96 -17.49 16.75 35.81
N ARG A 97 -18.24 17.27 36.79
CA ARG A 97 -19.67 17.02 36.94
C ARG A 97 -20.46 17.57 35.76
N ILE A 98 -20.14 18.78 35.28
CA ILE A 98 -20.73 19.39 34.09
C ILE A 98 -20.40 18.57 32.86
N LEU A 99 -19.14 18.23 32.63
CA LEU A 99 -18.70 17.47 31.47
C LEU A 99 -19.41 16.11 31.43
N ARG A 100 -19.45 15.41 32.57
CA ARG A 100 -20.14 14.13 32.71
C ARG A 100 -21.65 14.28 32.55
N TRP A 101 -22.25 15.38 33.00
CA TRP A 101 -23.67 15.69 32.79
C TRP A 101 -23.97 15.99 31.31
N ILE A 102 -23.16 16.81 30.62
CA ILE A 102 -23.31 17.11 29.19
C ILE A 102 -23.18 15.82 28.36
N LEU A 103 -22.13 15.02 28.63
CA LEU A 103 -21.89 13.78 27.90
C LEU A 103 -22.97 12.75 28.16
N ARG A 104 -23.45 12.59 29.41
CA ARG A 104 -24.59 11.71 29.70
C ARG A 104 -25.91 12.22 29.13
N ARG A 105 -26.15 13.53 29.13
CA ARG A 105 -27.34 14.13 28.51
C ARG A 105 -27.34 13.94 27.00
N ARG A 106 -26.16 14.05 26.35
CA ARG A 106 -25.99 13.68 24.94
C ARG A 106 -26.16 12.18 24.72
N GLN A 107 -25.68 11.34 25.63
CA GLN A 107 -25.89 9.89 25.56
C GLN A 107 -27.37 9.53 25.63
N ILE A 108 -28.12 10.06 26.61
CA ILE A 108 -29.57 9.82 26.77
C ILE A 108 -30.33 10.33 25.54
N ARG A 109 -30.05 11.56 25.07
CA ARG A 109 -30.66 12.10 23.85
C ARG A 109 -30.40 11.22 22.63
N LEU A 110 -29.17 10.74 22.49
CA LEU A 110 -28.82 9.82 21.42
C LEU A 110 -29.48 8.46 21.59
N GLU A 111 -29.73 7.99 22.81
CA GLU A 111 -30.45 6.74 23.14
C GLU A 111 -31.95 6.82 22.78
N ASP A 112 -32.58 7.96 23.06
CA ASP A 112 -33.99 8.25 22.75
C ASP A 112 -34.23 8.42 21.23
N GLU A 113 -33.25 8.96 20.49
CA GLU A 113 -33.23 9.00 19.02
C GLU A 113 -32.82 7.62 18.46
N ALA A 114 -33.71 6.64 18.60
CA ALA A 114 -33.52 5.23 18.25
C ALA A 114 -33.53 4.95 16.72
N GLY A 115 -32.54 5.47 16.01
CA GLY A 115 -32.22 5.06 14.64
C GLY A 115 -30.98 4.15 14.56
N PRO A 116 -30.92 3.16 13.64
CA PRO A 116 -29.71 2.34 13.40
C PRO A 116 -28.48 3.19 13.03
N ASP A 117 -28.69 4.40 12.51
CA ASP A 117 -27.64 5.31 12.04
C ASP A 117 -26.81 5.94 13.18
N ASN A 118 -27.37 6.06 14.39
CA ASN A 118 -26.74 6.74 15.53
C ASN A 118 -25.98 5.81 16.50
N LEU A 119 -25.98 4.51 16.23
CA LEU A 119 -25.35 3.46 17.05
C LEU A 119 -23.85 3.75 17.31
N TRP A 120 -23.15 4.30 16.32
CA TRP A 120 -21.72 4.63 16.40
C TRP A 120 -21.41 5.79 17.32
N ALA A 121 -22.23 6.85 17.23
CA ALA A 121 -22.09 8.01 18.11
C ALA A 121 -22.27 7.61 19.58
N ARG A 122 -23.21 6.71 19.87
CA ARG A 122 -23.45 6.18 21.23
C ARG A 122 -22.26 5.40 21.77
N LEU A 123 -21.75 4.44 20.99
CA LEU A 123 -20.63 3.61 21.44
C LEU A 123 -19.33 4.41 21.59
N LEU A 124 -19.08 5.36 20.68
CA LEU A 124 -17.93 6.28 20.77
C LEU A 124 -18.03 7.18 22.00
N LEU A 125 -19.21 7.75 22.29
CA LEU A 125 -19.41 8.53 23.51
C LEU A 125 -19.12 7.69 24.76
N LYS A 126 -19.63 6.45 24.81
CA LYS A 126 -19.42 5.54 25.94
C LYS A 126 -17.94 5.18 26.12
N ALA A 127 -17.22 5.00 25.02
CA ALA A 127 -15.78 4.77 25.00
C ALA A 127 -14.96 5.99 25.48
N LEU A 128 -15.43 7.21 25.21
CA LEU A 128 -14.76 8.47 25.55
C LEU A 128 -15.01 8.96 26.98
N ILE A 129 -16.20 8.74 27.55
CA ILE A 129 -16.59 9.32 28.86
C ILE A 129 -15.66 8.89 29.99
N ARG A 130 -15.33 7.60 30.09
CA ARG A 130 -14.53 7.08 31.21
C ARG A 130 -13.07 7.57 31.18
N PRO A 131 -12.35 7.48 30.05
CA PRO A 131 -10.99 7.98 29.97
C PRO A 131 -10.91 9.51 30.09
N LEU A 132 -11.85 10.23 29.49
CA LEU A 132 -11.89 11.69 29.57
C LEU A 132 -12.14 12.16 31.01
N SER A 133 -13.00 11.46 31.76
CA SER A 133 -13.19 11.74 33.19
C SER A 133 -11.89 11.53 33.97
N LEU A 134 -11.17 10.43 33.73
CA LEU A 134 -9.88 10.18 34.37
C LEU A 134 -8.85 11.27 34.02
N PHE A 135 -8.78 11.69 32.76
CA PHE A 135 -7.91 12.77 32.31
C PHE A 135 -8.21 14.10 33.02
N VAL A 136 -9.50 14.46 33.10
CA VAL A 136 -9.95 15.69 33.78
C VAL A 136 -9.67 15.63 35.28
N TRP A 137 -9.85 14.48 35.92
CA TRP A 137 -9.50 14.30 37.34
C TRP A 137 -8.00 14.43 37.58
N VAL A 138 -7.18 13.79 36.77
CA VAL A 138 -5.72 13.79 36.92
C VAL A 138 -5.16 15.22 36.78
N TYR A 139 -5.49 15.92 35.70
CA TYR A 139 -5.02 17.30 35.50
C TYR A 139 -5.74 18.31 36.40
N GLY A 140 -7.02 18.08 36.73
CA GLY A 140 -7.77 18.93 37.65
C GLY A 140 -7.19 18.92 39.07
N ILE A 141 -6.82 17.75 39.57
CA ILE A 141 -6.13 17.61 40.86
C ILE A 141 -4.74 18.26 40.80
N TYR A 142 -3.96 18.01 39.75
CA TYR A 142 -2.65 18.64 39.57
C TYR A 142 -2.72 20.17 39.59
N ILE A 143 -3.62 20.76 38.80
CA ILE A 143 -3.81 22.21 38.74
C ILE A 143 -4.30 22.75 40.10
N ALA A 144 -5.16 22.01 40.81
CA ALA A 144 -5.70 22.47 42.08
C ALA A 144 -4.69 22.43 43.23
N LEU A 145 -3.72 21.49 43.20
CA LEU A 145 -2.63 21.44 44.17
C LEU A 145 -1.41 22.27 43.75
N SER A 146 -1.34 22.77 42.51
CA SER A 146 -0.20 23.56 42.02
C SER A 146 0.19 24.75 42.92
N PRO A 147 -0.73 25.51 43.54
CA PRO A 147 -0.37 26.65 44.40
C PRO A 147 0.29 26.23 45.72
N LEU A 148 0.10 24.98 46.14
CA LEU A 148 0.71 24.41 47.33
C LEU A 148 2.17 24.01 47.06
N PHE A 149 2.48 23.59 45.83
CA PHE A 149 3.80 23.08 45.46
C PHE A 149 4.86 24.17 45.32
N ILE A 150 4.46 25.39 44.98
CA ILE A 150 5.35 26.56 44.86
C ILE A 150 5.97 26.97 46.23
N HIS A 151 5.39 26.50 47.34
CA HIS A 151 5.89 26.83 48.69
C HIS A 151 7.12 26.00 49.12
N PHE A 152 7.38 24.86 48.47
CA PHE A 152 8.48 23.97 48.82
C PHE A 152 9.79 24.29 48.09
N ASP A 153 9.98 25.55 47.70
CA ASP A 153 11.22 26.01 47.07
C ASP A 153 12.41 25.77 48.02
N ARG A 154 13.26 24.81 47.66
CA ARG A 154 14.60 24.72 48.22
C ARG A 154 15.46 25.82 47.62
N PRO A 155 16.47 26.33 48.33
CA PRO A 155 17.38 27.38 47.85
C PRO A 155 18.17 27.02 46.57
N ASP A 156 18.06 25.80 46.05
CA ASP A 156 18.67 25.33 44.80
C ASP A 156 17.78 25.52 43.54
N GLY A 157 16.57 26.11 43.67
CA GLY A 157 15.67 26.40 42.55
C GLY A 157 14.96 25.19 41.94
N ALA A 158 15.07 24.01 42.56
CA ALA A 158 14.44 22.77 42.10
C ALA A 158 13.23 22.36 42.98
N ASN A 159 12.02 22.59 42.47
CA ASN A 159 10.77 22.16 43.09
C ASN A 159 10.49 20.67 42.86
N LEU A 160 11.15 19.80 43.63
CA LEU A 160 10.96 18.34 43.57
C LEU A 160 9.49 17.91 43.68
N VAL A 161 8.70 18.59 44.52
CA VAL A 161 7.28 18.27 44.71
C VAL A 161 6.47 18.60 43.46
N HIS A 162 6.74 19.74 42.81
CA HIS A 162 6.07 20.12 41.57
C HIS A 162 6.44 19.17 40.42
N LEU A 163 7.72 18.82 40.30
CA LEU A 163 8.22 17.89 39.29
C LEU A 163 7.57 16.50 39.42
N VAL A 164 7.51 15.96 40.64
CA VAL A 164 6.88 14.65 40.91
C VAL A 164 5.37 14.71 40.63
N ALA A 165 4.70 15.80 41.02
CA ALA A 165 3.28 15.98 40.76
C ALA A 165 2.97 16.08 39.25
N GLN A 166 3.78 16.81 38.49
CA GLN A 166 3.66 16.94 37.04
C GLN A 166 3.88 15.59 36.34
N ARG A 167 4.94 14.86 36.71
CA ARG A 167 5.21 13.52 36.16
C ARG A 167 4.09 12.53 36.43
N THR A 168 3.54 12.57 37.64
CA THR A 168 2.38 11.75 38.03
C THR A 168 1.15 12.11 37.19
N ALA A 169 0.92 13.39 36.94
CA ALA A 169 -0.16 13.86 36.09
C ALA A 169 0.01 13.41 34.63
N ASP A 170 1.22 13.50 34.09
CA ASP A 170 1.53 13.07 32.73
C ASP A 170 1.35 11.56 32.55
N ILE A 171 1.76 10.75 33.53
CA ILE A 171 1.53 9.30 33.52
C ILE A 171 0.03 8.98 33.54
N GLY A 172 -0.74 9.65 34.41
CA GLY A 172 -2.19 9.49 34.46
C GLY A 172 -2.88 9.92 33.16
N GLY A 173 -2.42 11.01 32.55
CA GLY A 173 -2.88 11.50 31.25
C GLY A 173 -2.58 10.52 30.11
N LEU A 174 -1.36 9.99 30.05
CA LEU A 174 -0.96 8.97 29.08
C LEU A 174 -1.78 7.69 29.25
N PHE A 175 -1.97 7.24 30.49
CA PHE A 175 -2.82 6.09 30.78
C PHE A 175 -4.26 6.31 30.30
N ALA A 176 -4.83 7.49 30.54
CA ALA A 176 -6.15 7.87 30.02
C ALA A 176 -6.19 7.79 28.49
N LEU A 177 -5.16 8.31 27.81
CA LEU A 177 -5.07 8.29 26.35
C LEU A 177 -5.00 6.86 25.80
N PHE A 178 -4.12 6.02 26.31
CA PHE A 178 -4.00 4.63 25.86
C PHE A 178 -5.25 3.80 26.19
N TRP A 179 -5.87 4.04 27.35
CA TRP A 179 -7.17 3.43 27.66
C TRP A 179 -8.23 3.85 26.63
N PHE A 180 -8.29 5.13 26.25
CA PHE A 180 -9.20 5.62 25.23
C PHE A 180 -8.94 4.94 23.87
N LEU A 181 -7.69 4.84 23.45
CA LEU A 181 -7.31 4.14 22.21
C LEU A 181 -7.74 2.67 22.23
N LEU A 182 -7.52 1.95 23.33
CA LEU A 182 -7.98 0.56 23.47
C LEU A 182 -9.51 0.43 23.45
N ASN A 183 -10.24 1.39 24.03
CA ASN A 183 -11.70 1.43 23.88
C ASN A 183 -12.13 1.69 22.44
N LEU A 184 -11.38 2.51 21.69
CA LEU A 184 -11.64 2.74 20.27
C LEU A 184 -11.43 1.45 19.45
N VAL A 185 -10.43 0.63 19.79
CA VAL A 185 -10.28 -0.69 19.16
C VAL A 185 -11.47 -1.59 19.46
N ARG A 186 -12.00 -1.59 20.68
CA ARG A 186 -13.22 -2.37 21.01
C ARG A 186 -14.42 -1.92 20.17
N LEU A 187 -14.53 -0.63 19.88
CA LEU A 187 -15.54 -0.10 18.95
C LEU A 187 -15.34 -0.63 17.53
N LEU A 188 -14.10 -0.66 17.07
CA LEU A 188 -13.74 -1.24 15.77
C LEU A 188 -14.05 -2.74 15.71
N ASP A 189 -13.80 -3.49 16.79
CA ASP A 189 -14.13 -4.91 16.89
C ASP A 189 -15.62 -5.17 16.73
N GLU A 190 -16.47 -4.38 17.39
CA GLU A 190 -17.92 -4.47 17.23
C GLU A 190 -18.35 -4.13 15.80
N ARG A 191 -17.66 -3.21 15.12
CA ARG A 191 -17.89 -2.91 13.68
C ARG A 191 -17.55 -4.11 12.82
N LEU A 192 -16.33 -4.60 12.96
CA LEU A 192 -15.81 -5.68 12.13
C LEU A 192 -16.64 -6.94 12.31
N ARG A 193 -17.08 -7.25 13.54
CA ARG A 193 -17.96 -8.39 13.83
C ARG A 193 -19.35 -8.26 13.19
N ARG A 194 -19.95 -7.07 13.23
CA ARG A 194 -21.26 -6.85 12.59
C ARG A 194 -21.17 -6.88 11.06
N TRP A 195 -20.08 -6.36 10.52
CA TRP A 195 -19.80 -6.43 9.10
C TRP A 195 -19.56 -7.88 8.65
N ALA A 196 -18.74 -8.65 9.38
CA ALA A 196 -18.52 -10.07 9.13
C ALA A 196 -19.82 -10.87 9.20
N ALA A 197 -20.66 -10.64 10.22
CA ALA A 197 -21.97 -11.30 10.35
C ALA A 197 -22.98 -10.93 9.24
N ALA A 198 -22.76 -9.84 8.50
CA ALA A 198 -23.58 -9.45 7.36
C ALA A 198 -23.09 -10.06 6.03
N THR A 199 -21.92 -10.69 6.02
CA THR A 199 -21.33 -11.34 4.85
C THR A 199 -21.34 -12.87 5.05
N GLU A 200 -21.71 -13.66 4.05
CA GLU A 200 -21.66 -15.15 4.14
C GLU A 200 -20.22 -15.73 4.06
N SER A 201 -19.19 -14.89 4.19
CA SER A 201 -17.79 -15.24 3.98
C SER A 201 -17.13 -15.73 5.26
N THR A 202 -16.70 -17.00 5.27
CA THR A 202 -15.91 -17.59 6.37
C THR A 202 -14.57 -16.88 6.62
N ILE A 203 -14.10 -16.07 5.65
CA ILE A 203 -12.84 -15.32 5.77
C ILE A 203 -13.03 -14.10 6.68
N ASP A 204 -14.19 -13.45 6.63
CA ASP A 204 -14.43 -12.21 7.39
C ASP A 204 -14.53 -12.50 8.89
N ASP A 205 -15.08 -13.66 9.26
CA ASP A 205 -15.15 -14.16 10.63
C ASP A 205 -13.78 -14.45 11.25
N MET A 206 -12.78 -14.81 10.43
CA MET A 206 -11.41 -15.02 10.87
C MET A 206 -10.59 -13.73 10.91
N LEU A 207 -10.77 -12.83 9.93
CA LEU A 207 -10.03 -11.58 9.84
C LEU A 207 -10.44 -10.55 10.91
N ALA A 208 -11.73 -10.41 11.19
CA ALA A 208 -12.25 -9.46 12.17
C ALA A 208 -11.59 -9.56 13.56
N PRO A 209 -11.53 -10.75 14.22
CA PRO A 209 -10.87 -10.88 15.52
C PRO A 209 -9.35 -10.75 15.45
N LEU A 210 -8.72 -11.10 14.32
CA LEU A 210 -7.28 -10.99 14.13
C LEU A 210 -6.85 -9.52 14.13
N VAL A 211 -7.52 -8.67 13.35
CA VAL A 211 -7.22 -7.23 13.26
C VAL A 211 -7.34 -6.57 14.63
N GLY A 212 -8.44 -6.82 15.35
CA GLY A 212 -8.65 -6.25 16.68
C GLY A 212 -7.62 -6.73 17.70
N LYS A 213 -7.29 -8.02 17.72
CA LYS A 213 -6.29 -8.59 18.64
C LYS A 213 -4.90 -7.99 18.38
N THR A 214 -4.50 -7.91 17.11
CA THR A 214 -3.21 -7.32 16.70
C THR A 214 -3.13 -5.84 17.09
N LEU A 215 -4.19 -5.07 16.84
CA LEU A 215 -4.21 -3.64 17.15
C LEU A 215 -4.17 -3.38 18.66
N ARG A 216 -4.85 -4.21 19.48
CA ARG A 216 -4.78 -4.12 20.95
C ARG A 216 -3.39 -4.45 21.48
N ILE A 217 -2.75 -5.50 20.95
CA ILE A 217 -1.37 -5.88 21.33
C ILE A 217 -0.42 -4.74 20.97
N PHE A 218 -0.55 -4.17 19.77
CA PHE A 218 0.30 -3.09 19.29
C PHE A 218 0.16 -1.81 20.13
N ILE A 219 -1.07 -1.33 20.36
CA ILE A 219 -1.35 -0.15 21.20
C ILE A 219 -0.92 -0.39 22.64
N GLY A 220 -1.15 -1.59 23.19
CA GLY A 220 -0.72 -1.96 24.53
C GLY A 220 0.79 -1.98 24.69
N ALA A 221 1.52 -2.54 23.71
CA ALA A 221 2.98 -2.56 23.70
C ALA A 221 3.56 -1.15 23.66
N ILE A 222 3.09 -0.30 22.74
CA ILE A 222 3.53 1.10 22.64
C ILE A 222 3.20 1.87 23.91
N GLY A 223 1.98 1.72 24.44
CA GLY A 223 1.56 2.38 25.67
C GLY A 223 2.41 2.01 26.87
N THR A 224 2.78 0.73 26.97
CA THR A 224 3.66 0.25 28.04
C THR A 224 5.06 0.88 27.93
N VAL A 225 5.63 0.94 26.74
CA VAL A 225 6.96 1.55 26.50
C VAL A 225 6.94 3.05 26.84
N VAL A 226 5.93 3.79 26.41
CA VAL A 226 5.81 5.24 26.66
C VAL A 226 5.61 5.53 28.15
N ILE A 227 4.78 4.76 28.85
CA ILE A 227 4.58 4.92 30.30
C ILE A 227 5.87 4.58 31.07
N LEU A 228 6.57 3.52 30.68
CA LEU A 228 7.82 3.10 31.32
C LEU A 228 8.94 4.14 31.15
N GLN A 229 9.01 4.81 30.00
CA GLN A 229 9.92 5.94 29.80
C GLN A 229 9.66 7.05 30.82
N ASN A 230 8.39 7.46 30.98
CA ASN A 230 8.06 8.56 31.87
C ASN A 230 8.39 8.23 33.34
N LEU A 231 8.25 6.95 33.73
CA LEU A 231 8.58 6.47 35.08
C LEU A 231 10.08 6.36 35.35
N THR A 232 10.85 5.82 34.39
CA THR A 232 12.25 5.43 34.63
C THR A 232 13.27 6.41 34.05
N GLY A 233 12.83 7.34 33.22
CA GLY A 233 13.72 8.24 32.48
C GLY A 233 14.56 7.53 31.41
N VAL A 234 14.32 6.24 31.14
CA VAL A 234 15.04 5.47 30.13
C VAL A 234 14.85 6.09 28.75
N GLN A 235 15.94 6.30 28.03
CA GLN A 235 15.88 6.80 26.66
C GLN A 235 15.18 5.77 25.77
N ILE A 236 14.09 6.15 25.09
CA ILE A 236 13.43 5.26 24.13
C ILE A 236 14.20 5.20 22.81
N GLY A 237 15.21 6.05 22.56
CA GLY A 237 15.99 6.04 21.31
C GLY A 237 16.43 4.63 20.88
N PRO A 238 17.10 3.85 21.74
CA PRO A 238 17.45 2.46 21.45
C PRO A 238 16.27 1.50 21.24
N LEU A 239 15.17 1.67 21.99
CA LEU A 239 13.96 0.84 21.84
C LEU A 239 13.19 1.16 20.55
N LEU A 240 13.13 2.43 20.15
CA LEU A 240 12.55 2.84 18.87
C LEU A 240 13.44 2.40 17.71
N ALA A 241 14.76 2.45 17.87
CA ALA A 241 15.68 1.93 16.87
C ALA A 241 15.50 0.43 16.65
N SER A 242 15.39 -0.36 17.73
CA SER A 242 15.16 -1.82 17.62
C SER A 242 13.77 -2.15 17.07
N LEU A 243 12.73 -1.40 17.46
CA LEU A 243 11.39 -1.50 16.86
C LEU A 243 11.39 -1.11 15.38
N GLY A 244 12.20 -0.13 14.97
CA GLY A 244 12.36 0.25 13.57
C GLY A 244 12.97 -0.88 12.72
N ILE A 245 14.04 -1.51 13.21
CA ILE A 245 14.66 -2.67 12.56
C ILE A 245 13.69 -3.87 12.53
N GLY A 246 12.99 -4.14 13.64
CA GLY A 246 11.96 -5.18 13.70
C GLY A 246 10.80 -4.91 12.73
N GLY A 247 10.37 -3.65 12.62
CA GLY A 247 9.35 -3.21 11.68
C GLY A 247 9.77 -3.38 10.22
N LEU A 248 11.02 -3.08 9.89
CA LEU A 248 11.58 -3.33 8.55
C LEU A 248 11.56 -4.82 8.20
N ALA A 249 11.95 -5.70 9.14
CA ALA A 249 11.91 -7.15 8.93
C ALA A 249 10.47 -7.64 8.65
N VAL A 250 9.48 -7.14 9.40
CA VAL A 250 8.07 -7.46 9.17
C VAL A 250 7.58 -6.91 7.82
N ALA A 251 7.97 -5.70 7.45
CA ALA A 251 7.60 -5.09 6.17
C ALA A 251 8.16 -5.87 4.98
N LEU A 252 9.43 -6.30 5.06
CA LEU A 252 10.05 -7.15 4.04
C LEU A 252 9.34 -8.50 3.93
N ALA A 253 8.97 -9.11 5.05
CA ALA A 253 8.22 -10.38 5.05
C ALA A 253 6.79 -10.22 4.48
N ALA A 254 6.16 -9.06 4.69
CA ALA A 254 4.80 -8.78 4.22
C ALA A 254 4.76 -8.26 2.77
N LYS A 255 5.91 -7.95 2.15
CA LYS A 255 6.02 -7.32 0.84
C LYS A 255 5.13 -7.97 -0.22
N ASP A 256 5.24 -9.29 -0.38
CA ASP A 256 4.50 -10.03 -1.42
C ASP A 256 2.98 -10.01 -1.17
N THR A 257 2.55 -10.01 0.10
CA THR A 257 1.13 -9.94 0.43
C THR A 257 0.55 -8.57 0.05
N ILE A 258 1.30 -7.50 0.37
CA ILE A 258 0.93 -6.13 0.02
C ILE A 258 0.97 -5.93 -1.50
N GLY A 259 1.99 -6.46 -2.18
CA GLY A 259 2.12 -6.41 -3.63
C GLY A 259 0.94 -7.07 -4.35
N ASN A 260 0.51 -8.24 -3.89
CA ASN A 260 -0.67 -8.91 -4.46
C ASN A 260 -1.97 -8.16 -4.18
N PHE A 261 -2.11 -7.51 -3.02
CA PHE A 261 -3.27 -6.67 -2.72
C PHE A 261 -3.37 -5.48 -3.68
N PHE A 262 -2.27 -4.74 -3.86
CA PHE A 262 -2.23 -3.64 -4.83
C PHE A 262 -2.43 -4.15 -6.27
N GLY A 263 -1.90 -5.33 -6.61
CA GLY A 263 -2.16 -5.98 -7.90
C GLY A 263 -3.66 -6.19 -8.15
N THR A 264 -4.42 -6.64 -7.14
CA THR A 264 -5.88 -6.78 -7.26
C THR A 264 -6.57 -5.44 -7.50
N LEU A 265 -6.15 -4.39 -6.79
CA LEU A 265 -6.71 -3.04 -6.96
C LEU A 265 -6.43 -2.50 -8.36
N THR A 266 -5.21 -2.64 -8.86
CA THR A 266 -4.83 -2.23 -10.22
C THR A 266 -5.66 -2.97 -11.27
N ILE A 267 -5.83 -4.30 -11.16
CA ILE A 267 -6.68 -5.08 -12.07
C ILE A 267 -8.13 -4.55 -12.04
N LEU A 268 -8.65 -4.21 -10.87
CA LEU A 268 -10.02 -3.72 -10.72
C LEU A 268 -10.25 -2.32 -11.31
N PHE A 269 -9.28 -1.41 -11.12
CA PHE A 269 -9.37 -0.02 -11.59
C PHE A 269 -9.03 0.12 -13.08
N ASP A 270 -7.92 -0.46 -13.52
CA ASP A 270 -7.43 -0.29 -14.89
C ASP A 270 -8.11 -1.26 -15.87
N LYS A 271 -8.67 -2.37 -15.36
CA LYS A 271 -9.37 -3.41 -16.13
C LYS A 271 -8.65 -3.81 -17.43
N PRO A 272 -7.35 -4.19 -17.36
CA PRO A 272 -6.59 -4.62 -18.54
C PRO A 272 -7.28 -5.80 -19.24
N PHE A 273 -7.95 -6.65 -18.45
CA PHE A 273 -8.81 -7.73 -18.90
C PHE A 273 -10.06 -7.86 -18.02
N GLN A 274 -11.03 -8.64 -18.49
CA GLN A 274 -12.24 -9.03 -17.74
C GLN A 274 -12.31 -10.55 -17.57
N ILE A 275 -13.11 -10.99 -16.59
CA ILE A 275 -13.41 -12.41 -16.42
C ILE A 275 -14.12 -12.92 -17.69
N GLY A 276 -13.65 -14.04 -18.22
CA GLY A 276 -14.11 -14.62 -19.48
C GLY A 276 -13.30 -14.21 -20.71
N GLU A 277 -12.40 -13.23 -20.61
CA GLU A 277 -11.49 -12.89 -21.72
C GLU A 277 -10.30 -13.86 -21.75
N ARG A 278 -9.85 -14.18 -22.97
CA ARG A 278 -8.62 -14.95 -23.21
C ARG A 278 -7.42 -14.01 -23.17
N ILE A 279 -6.43 -14.34 -22.35
CA ILE A 279 -5.20 -13.58 -22.20
C ILE A 279 -3.99 -14.48 -22.35
N VAL A 280 -2.88 -13.91 -22.80
CA VAL A 280 -1.56 -14.54 -22.78
C VAL A 280 -0.67 -13.77 -21.82
N ILE A 281 -0.13 -14.45 -20.83
CA ILE A 281 0.75 -13.87 -19.82
C ILE A 281 1.80 -14.88 -19.37
N GLU A 282 3.07 -14.50 -19.34
CA GLU A 282 4.19 -15.38 -18.91
C GLU A 282 4.18 -16.75 -19.64
N GLY A 283 3.85 -16.75 -20.93
CA GLY A 283 3.74 -17.96 -21.76
C GLY A 283 2.51 -18.82 -21.48
N GLN A 284 1.62 -18.40 -20.58
CA GLN A 284 0.35 -19.08 -20.30
C GLN A 284 -0.76 -18.45 -21.13
N ASP A 285 -1.38 -19.26 -22.01
CA ASP A 285 -2.49 -18.86 -22.86
C ASP A 285 -3.78 -19.52 -22.36
N GLY A 286 -4.72 -18.69 -21.91
CA GLY A 286 -5.94 -19.18 -21.29
C GLY A 286 -7.02 -18.12 -21.06
N THR A 287 -8.20 -18.60 -20.69
CA THR A 287 -9.35 -17.74 -20.35
C THR A 287 -9.35 -17.43 -18.86
N VAL A 288 -9.58 -16.18 -18.48
CA VAL A 288 -9.66 -15.77 -17.07
C VAL A 288 -10.93 -16.31 -16.45
N GLU A 289 -10.82 -17.19 -15.45
CA GLU A 289 -11.98 -17.71 -14.71
C GLU A 289 -12.37 -16.84 -13.52
N ALA A 290 -11.37 -16.34 -12.77
CA ALA A 290 -11.63 -15.54 -11.58
C ALA A 290 -10.41 -14.70 -11.20
N VAL A 291 -10.66 -13.50 -10.65
CA VAL A 291 -9.67 -12.68 -9.96
C VAL A 291 -9.97 -12.74 -8.47
N GLY A 292 -9.11 -13.41 -7.70
CA GLY A 292 -9.20 -13.46 -6.24
C GLY A 292 -8.42 -12.35 -5.56
N PHE A 293 -8.42 -12.33 -4.22
CA PHE A 293 -7.73 -11.31 -3.42
C PHE A 293 -6.21 -11.24 -3.61
N ARG A 294 -5.56 -12.40 -3.88
CA ARG A 294 -4.10 -12.48 -4.05
C ARG A 294 -3.65 -13.02 -5.40
N SER A 295 -4.56 -13.58 -6.18
CA SER A 295 -4.20 -14.35 -7.38
C SER A 295 -5.33 -14.40 -8.39
N THR A 296 -4.97 -14.42 -9.67
CA THR A 296 -5.85 -14.61 -10.81
C THR A 296 -5.75 -16.05 -11.29
N ARG A 297 -6.90 -16.64 -11.63
CA ARG A 297 -6.99 -18.02 -12.13
C ARG A 297 -7.32 -18.01 -13.61
N LEU A 298 -6.51 -18.71 -14.39
CA LEU A 298 -6.66 -18.86 -15.83
C LEU A 298 -6.89 -20.33 -16.18
N ARG A 299 -7.84 -20.61 -17.06
CA ARG A 299 -8.00 -21.93 -17.69
C ARG A 299 -7.25 -21.96 -19.01
N THR A 300 -6.20 -22.75 -19.09
CA THR A 300 -5.45 -22.92 -20.34
C THR A 300 -6.32 -23.58 -21.39
N LEU A 301 -5.94 -23.46 -22.67
CA LEU A 301 -6.63 -24.15 -23.77
C LEU A 301 -6.57 -25.68 -23.66
N THR A 302 -5.60 -26.21 -22.89
CA THR A 302 -5.49 -27.64 -22.57
C THR A 302 -6.41 -28.07 -21.41
N GLY A 303 -7.10 -27.13 -20.75
CA GLY A 303 -8.01 -27.40 -19.64
C GLY A 303 -7.40 -27.28 -18.23
N ASN A 304 -6.13 -26.91 -18.11
CA ASN A 304 -5.46 -26.77 -16.81
C ASN A 304 -5.84 -25.45 -16.12
N LEU A 305 -5.99 -25.48 -14.79
CA LEU A 305 -6.18 -24.25 -14.00
C LEU A 305 -4.84 -23.72 -13.51
N VAL A 306 -4.41 -22.60 -14.07
CA VAL A 306 -3.17 -21.91 -13.69
C VAL A 306 -3.51 -20.77 -12.75
N THR A 307 -2.80 -20.69 -11.62
CA THR A 307 -2.98 -19.62 -10.62
C THR A 307 -1.75 -18.72 -10.61
N ILE A 308 -1.95 -17.44 -10.92
CA ILE A 308 -0.87 -16.45 -11.02
C ILE A 308 -1.08 -15.40 -9.91
N PRO A 309 -0.05 -15.08 -9.10
CA PRO A 309 -0.13 -13.97 -8.14
C PRO A 309 -0.50 -12.66 -8.83
N ASN A 310 -1.40 -11.87 -8.25
CA ASN A 310 -1.87 -10.64 -8.88
C ASN A 310 -0.75 -9.61 -9.08
N GLU A 311 0.26 -9.59 -8.19
CA GLU A 311 1.46 -8.76 -8.37
C GLU A 311 2.20 -9.10 -9.67
N LYS A 312 2.30 -10.39 -10.01
CA LYS A 312 2.92 -10.79 -11.28
C LYS A 312 2.05 -10.41 -12.46
N VAL A 313 0.73 -10.54 -12.34
CA VAL A 313 -0.19 -10.20 -13.43
C VAL A 313 -0.05 -8.74 -13.87
N VAL A 314 0.09 -7.82 -12.91
CA VAL A 314 0.20 -6.38 -13.20
C VAL A 314 1.61 -5.94 -13.60
N ASN A 315 2.64 -6.70 -13.22
CA ASN A 315 4.03 -6.38 -13.52
C ASN A 315 4.59 -7.07 -14.78
N SER A 316 3.84 -8.01 -15.37
CA SER A 316 4.22 -8.72 -16.59
C SER A 316 3.55 -8.13 -17.83
N VAL A 317 4.15 -8.38 -19.00
CA VAL A 317 3.51 -8.08 -20.29
C VAL A 317 2.32 -9.02 -20.48
N LEU A 318 1.15 -8.44 -20.75
CA LEU A 318 -0.10 -9.16 -20.95
C LEU A 318 -0.66 -8.84 -22.34
N GLU A 319 -0.96 -9.88 -23.11
CA GLU A 319 -1.68 -9.76 -24.37
C GLU A 319 -3.14 -10.15 -24.16
N ASN A 320 -4.06 -9.22 -24.40
CA ASN A 320 -5.50 -9.50 -24.31
C ASN A 320 -6.04 -9.93 -25.68
N ILE A 321 -6.16 -11.25 -25.86
CA ILE A 321 -6.70 -11.84 -27.09
C ILE A 321 -8.21 -11.57 -27.22
N GLY A 322 -8.93 -11.46 -26.10
CA GLY A 322 -10.36 -11.15 -26.08
C GLY A 322 -10.71 -9.76 -26.63
N LYS A 323 -9.80 -8.79 -26.51
CA LYS A 323 -9.98 -7.41 -27.00
C LYS A 323 -9.39 -7.15 -28.39
N ARG A 324 -8.84 -8.16 -29.07
CA ARG A 324 -8.25 -7.95 -30.41
C ARG A 324 -9.34 -7.59 -31.41
N PRO A 325 -9.15 -6.57 -32.29
CA PRO A 325 -10.17 -6.20 -33.26
C PRO A 325 -10.28 -7.20 -34.42
N ASN A 326 -9.13 -7.73 -34.87
CA ASN A 326 -9.01 -8.54 -36.08
C ASN A 326 -7.99 -9.67 -35.87
N ILE A 327 -8.05 -10.72 -36.69
CA ILE A 327 -7.05 -11.78 -36.77
C ILE A 327 -6.13 -11.49 -37.97
N ARG A 328 -4.82 -11.36 -37.74
CA ARG A 328 -3.86 -11.16 -38.82
C ARG A 328 -3.47 -12.50 -39.44
N TRP A 329 -3.73 -12.68 -40.74
CA TRP A 329 -3.13 -13.74 -41.53
C TRP A 329 -1.87 -13.20 -42.22
N LEU A 330 -0.72 -13.78 -41.88
CA LEU A 330 0.56 -13.51 -42.52
C LEU A 330 1.08 -14.84 -43.06
N THR A 331 1.19 -14.96 -44.38
CA THR A 331 1.70 -16.17 -45.03
C THR A 331 2.63 -15.84 -46.19
N HIS A 332 3.42 -16.84 -46.56
CA HIS A 332 4.43 -16.80 -47.62
C HIS A 332 4.11 -17.91 -48.61
N ILE A 333 3.73 -17.54 -49.83
CA ILE A 333 3.43 -18.47 -50.92
C ILE A 333 4.66 -18.53 -51.82
N GLY A 334 5.32 -19.69 -51.86
CA GLY A 334 6.52 -19.91 -52.66
C GLY A 334 6.18 -20.48 -54.04
N LEU A 335 6.73 -19.88 -55.09
CA LEU A 335 6.73 -20.40 -56.47
C LEU A 335 8.13 -20.93 -56.82
N PRO A 336 8.27 -21.96 -57.67
CA PRO A 336 9.58 -22.50 -58.02
C PRO A 336 10.38 -21.53 -58.90
N TYR A 337 11.71 -21.63 -58.90
CA TYR A 337 12.61 -20.69 -59.58
C TYR A 337 12.55 -20.75 -61.12
N ASP A 338 12.00 -21.83 -61.67
CA ASP A 338 11.70 -21.98 -63.09
C ASP A 338 10.39 -21.27 -63.50
N THR A 339 9.65 -20.67 -62.55
CA THR A 339 8.48 -19.85 -62.85
C THR A 339 8.90 -18.57 -63.57
N PRO A 340 8.41 -18.31 -64.79
CA PRO A 340 8.75 -17.10 -65.53
C PRO A 340 8.14 -15.85 -64.86
N PRO A 341 8.76 -14.66 -64.98
CA PRO A 341 8.30 -13.43 -64.32
C PRO A 341 6.83 -13.10 -64.56
N GLU A 342 6.32 -13.35 -65.76
CA GLU A 342 4.92 -13.09 -66.14
C GLU A 342 3.95 -13.95 -65.31
N LYS A 343 4.33 -15.19 -64.98
CA LYS A 343 3.55 -16.09 -64.11
C LYS A 343 3.61 -15.65 -62.65
N VAL A 344 4.71 -15.07 -62.20
CA VAL A 344 4.82 -14.48 -60.85
C VAL A 344 3.90 -13.28 -60.71
N GLU A 345 3.89 -12.38 -61.70
CA GLU A 345 2.95 -11.25 -61.76
C GLU A 345 1.49 -11.72 -61.78
N GLN A 346 1.20 -12.75 -62.58
CA GLN A 346 -0.12 -13.37 -62.65
C GLN A 346 -0.55 -13.98 -61.30
N ALA A 347 0.36 -14.66 -60.60
CA ALA A 347 0.11 -15.21 -59.27
C ALA A 347 -0.27 -14.10 -58.27
N VAL A 348 0.48 -12.99 -58.27
CA VAL A 348 0.18 -11.83 -57.42
C VAL A 348 -1.18 -11.22 -57.77
N ALA A 349 -1.51 -11.09 -59.06
CA ALA A 349 -2.80 -10.57 -59.50
C ALA A 349 -3.97 -11.46 -59.06
N ILE A 350 -3.86 -12.78 -59.23
CA ILE A 350 -4.87 -13.75 -58.77
C ILE A 350 -5.09 -13.64 -57.26
N LEU A 351 -4.02 -13.56 -56.49
CA LEU A 351 -4.09 -13.43 -55.04
C LEU A 351 -4.74 -12.10 -54.62
N ARG A 352 -4.43 -10.99 -55.32
CA ARG A 352 -5.09 -9.70 -55.05
C ARG A 352 -6.58 -9.79 -55.32
N GLU A 353 -6.98 -10.28 -56.48
CA GLU A 353 -8.39 -10.40 -56.88
C GLU A 353 -9.17 -11.29 -55.91
N LEU A 354 -8.61 -12.44 -55.52
CA LEU A 354 -9.28 -13.39 -54.63
C LEU A 354 -9.46 -12.84 -53.22
N LEU A 355 -8.53 -12.01 -52.76
CA LEU A 355 -8.57 -11.40 -51.43
C LEU A 355 -9.28 -10.05 -51.41
N GLU A 356 -9.51 -9.44 -52.58
CA GLU A 356 -10.25 -8.20 -52.75
C GLU A 356 -11.71 -8.42 -52.36
N ASN A 357 -12.20 -7.68 -51.37
CA ASN A 357 -13.53 -7.82 -50.78
C ASN A 357 -13.85 -9.21 -50.20
N HIS A 358 -12.85 -9.90 -49.64
CA HIS A 358 -13.08 -11.15 -48.93
C HIS A 358 -14.04 -10.98 -47.73
N GLU A 359 -14.74 -12.06 -47.38
CA GLU A 359 -15.60 -12.08 -46.20
C GLU A 359 -14.80 -11.69 -44.95
N GLY A 360 -15.28 -10.66 -44.26
CA GLY A 360 -14.64 -10.16 -43.06
C GLY A 360 -13.49 -9.17 -43.26
N MET A 361 -13.38 -8.59 -44.46
CA MET A 361 -12.45 -7.50 -44.72
C MET A 361 -12.90 -6.20 -44.02
N HIS A 362 -11.97 -5.54 -43.32
CA HIS A 362 -12.17 -4.17 -42.83
C HIS A 362 -11.77 -3.14 -43.91
N PRO A 363 -12.61 -2.14 -44.22
CA PRO A 363 -12.32 -1.16 -45.30
C PRO A 363 -10.97 -0.44 -45.16
N ASP A 364 -10.61 -0.06 -43.93
CA ASP A 364 -9.35 0.65 -43.64
C ASP A 364 -8.07 -0.20 -43.77
N TRP A 365 -8.19 -1.54 -43.83
CA TRP A 365 -7.06 -2.47 -43.80
C TRP A 365 -7.10 -3.43 -45.00
N PRO A 366 -6.83 -2.94 -46.22
CA PRO A 366 -6.87 -3.79 -47.41
C PRO A 366 -5.78 -4.88 -47.39
N PRO A 367 -6.05 -6.03 -48.01
CA PRO A 367 -5.07 -7.11 -48.14
C PRO A 367 -3.85 -6.61 -48.91
N ARG A 368 -2.67 -7.03 -48.47
CA ARG A 368 -1.38 -6.69 -49.07
C ARG A 368 -0.77 -7.94 -49.65
N VAL A 369 -0.61 -7.96 -50.96
CA VAL A 369 0.03 -9.06 -51.69
C VAL A 369 1.15 -8.50 -52.55
N TYR A 370 2.36 -8.96 -52.28
CA TYR A 370 3.56 -8.54 -53.00
C TYR A 370 4.53 -9.70 -53.15
N PHE A 371 5.14 -9.82 -54.33
CA PHE A 371 6.38 -10.56 -54.49
C PHE A 371 7.46 -9.82 -53.69
N ASN A 372 7.93 -10.40 -52.58
CA ASN A 372 8.79 -9.70 -51.62
C ASN A 372 10.26 -10.10 -51.72
N GLY A 373 10.58 -11.21 -52.40
CA GLY A 373 11.95 -11.60 -52.64
C GLY A 373 12.17 -13.07 -52.97
N PHE A 374 13.43 -13.43 -52.95
CA PHE A 374 13.95 -14.76 -53.27
C PHE A 374 14.32 -15.50 -51.96
N ASN A 375 14.00 -16.78 -51.87
CA ASN A 375 14.29 -17.65 -50.73
C ASN A 375 15.02 -18.91 -51.20
N ASP A 376 15.57 -19.72 -50.29
CA ASP A 376 16.47 -20.85 -50.60
C ASP A 376 16.00 -21.80 -51.73
N TRP A 377 14.69 -22.03 -51.84
CA TRP A 377 14.06 -22.90 -52.87
C TRP A 377 12.81 -22.28 -53.52
N SER A 378 12.53 -21.00 -53.32
CA SER A 378 11.30 -20.38 -53.85
C SER A 378 11.38 -18.87 -54.12
N LEU A 379 10.60 -18.43 -55.09
CA LEU A 379 10.18 -17.04 -55.30
C LEU A 379 9.02 -16.75 -54.33
N ASN A 380 9.21 -15.86 -53.36
CA ASN A 380 8.28 -15.67 -52.26
C ASN A 380 7.28 -14.54 -52.52
N ILE A 381 5.99 -14.86 -52.42
CA ILE A 381 4.90 -13.91 -52.40
C ILE A 381 4.38 -13.80 -50.97
N THR A 382 4.51 -12.61 -50.38
CA THR A 382 3.98 -12.32 -49.05
C THR A 382 2.53 -11.86 -49.15
N VAL A 383 1.67 -12.50 -48.35
CA VAL A 383 0.26 -12.18 -48.19
C VAL A 383 0.03 -11.74 -46.75
N VAL A 384 -0.49 -10.52 -46.56
CA VAL A 384 -0.88 -9.98 -45.26
C VAL A 384 -2.30 -9.46 -45.32
N LEU A 385 -3.16 -9.92 -44.41
CA LEU A 385 -4.51 -9.37 -44.25
C LEU A 385 -5.01 -9.48 -42.81
N TRP A 386 -6.14 -8.82 -42.56
CA TRP A 386 -6.80 -8.76 -41.27
C TRP A 386 -8.25 -9.18 -41.41
N TYR A 387 -8.60 -10.31 -40.79
CA TYR A 387 -9.95 -10.87 -40.78
C TYR A 387 -10.77 -10.34 -39.60
N HIS A 388 -12.00 -9.93 -39.86
CA HIS A 388 -12.96 -9.34 -38.92
C HIS A 388 -14.37 -9.93 -39.15
N PRO A 389 -15.18 -10.27 -38.13
CA PRO A 389 -14.90 -10.21 -36.71
C PRO A 389 -13.81 -11.21 -36.26
N PRO A 390 -13.20 -11.02 -35.09
CA PRO A 390 -12.06 -11.80 -34.60
C PRO A 390 -12.44 -13.20 -34.09
N ASP A 391 -13.43 -13.84 -34.73
CA ASP A 391 -13.84 -15.21 -34.47
C ASP A 391 -12.83 -16.19 -35.07
N TRP A 392 -12.22 -17.01 -34.20
CA TRP A 392 -11.15 -17.90 -34.61
C TRP A 392 -11.62 -19.02 -35.54
N TRP A 393 -12.81 -19.58 -35.31
CA TRP A 393 -13.29 -20.73 -36.08
C TRP A 393 -13.86 -20.30 -37.44
N ALA A 394 -14.56 -19.17 -37.50
CA ALA A 394 -14.98 -18.55 -38.75
C ALA A 394 -13.76 -18.19 -39.62
N TYR A 395 -12.73 -17.59 -39.01
CA TYR A 395 -11.45 -17.32 -39.68
C TYR A 395 -10.82 -18.59 -40.26
N GLN A 396 -10.78 -19.70 -39.51
CA GLN A 396 -10.21 -20.96 -40.00
C GLN A 396 -11.02 -21.56 -41.16
N ALA A 397 -12.35 -21.50 -41.10
CA ALA A 397 -13.21 -21.97 -42.18
C ALA A 397 -13.02 -21.14 -43.46
N TRP A 398 -12.98 -19.82 -43.33
CA TRP A 398 -12.68 -18.90 -44.43
C TRP A 398 -11.27 -19.13 -44.99
N LEU A 399 -10.27 -19.31 -44.14
CA LEU A 399 -8.89 -19.55 -44.54
C LEU A 399 -8.78 -20.86 -45.35
N GLN A 400 -9.45 -21.92 -44.92
CA GLN A 400 -9.49 -23.19 -45.65
C GLN A 400 -10.06 -23.00 -47.06
N GLN A 401 -11.19 -22.31 -47.19
CA GLN A 401 -11.82 -22.06 -48.49
C GLN A 401 -10.91 -21.22 -49.40
N THR A 402 -10.33 -20.16 -48.86
CA THR A 402 -9.39 -19.26 -49.54
C THR A 402 -8.17 -20.04 -50.07
N CYS A 403 -7.51 -20.83 -49.22
CA CYS A 403 -6.37 -21.67 -49.63
C CYS A 403 -6.74 -22.65 -50.76
N LEU A 404 -7.90 -23.30 -50.68
CA LEU A 404 -8.36 -24.22 -51.73
C LEU A 404 -8.68 -23.49 -53.05
N GLN A 405 -9.21 -22.28 -53.00
CA GLN A 405 -9.44 -21.47 -54.20
C GLN A 405 -8.12 -21.02 -54.84
N ILE A 406 -7.13 -20.61 -54.03
CA ILE A 406 -5.79 -20.27 -54.51
C ILE A 406 -5.19 -21.47 -55.25
N MET A 407 -5.23 -22.66 -54.66
CA MET A 407 -4.73 -23.89 -55.30
C MET A 407 -5.40 -24.15 -56.65
N ARG A 408 -6.73 -23.99 -56.74
CA ARG A 408 -7.48 -24.20 -57.99
C ARG A 408 -7.14 -23.17 -59.07
N ARG A 409 -7.05 -21.88 -58.70
CA ARG A 409 -6.73 -20.79 -59.63
C ARG A 409 -5.29 -20.90 -60.14
N PHE A 410 -4.35 -21.27 -59.26
CA PHE A 410 -2.96 -21.48 -59.65
C PHE A 410 -2.83 -22.68 -60.59
N ALA A 411 -3.49 -23.79 -60.29
CA ALA A 411 -3.49 -24.97 -61.16
C ALA A 411 -4.10 -24.69 -62.55
N ALA A 412 -5.19 -23.91 -62.62
CA ALA A 412 -5.82 -23.53 -63.89
C ALA A 412 -4.88 -22.69 -64.79
N GLU A 413 -3.98 -21.93 -64.17
CA GLU A 413 -3.01 -21.07 -64.85
C GLU A 413 -1.62 -21.74 -64.99
N GLY A 414 -1.47 -23.01 -64.59
CA GLY A 414 -0.19 -23.71 -64.64
C GLY A 414 0.88 -23.08 -63.73
N ILE A 415 0.48 -22.46 -62.62
CA ILE A 415 1.38 -21.93 -61.59
C ILE A 415 1.60 -23.03 -60.55
N GLU A 416 2.85 -23.45 -60.37
CA GLU A 416 3.21 -24.50 -59.43
C GLU A 416 3.64 -23.93 -58.07
N PHE A 417 3.47 -24.71 -57.01
CA PHE A 417 3.99 -24.37 -55.69
C PHE A 417 5.42 -24.92 -55.56
N ALA A 418 6.30 -24.12 -54.96
CA ALA A 418 7.65 -24.58 -54.68
C ALA A 418 7.68 -25.69 -53.62
N PHE A 419 8.53 -26.69 -53.86
CA PHE A 419 8.92 -27.67 -52.87
C PHE A 419 10.35 -27.40 -52.41
N PRO A 420 10.73 -27.80 -51.18
CA PRO A 420 12.13 -27.82 -50.79
C PRO A 420 12.96 -28.56 -51.83
N SER A 421 13.89 -27.83 -52.46
CA SER A 421 14.69 -28.33 -53.58
C SER A 421 16.16 -28.35 -53.22
N GLN A 422 16.86 -29.38 -53.66
CA GLN A 422 18.30 -29.52 -53.45
C GLN A 422 19.00 -29.92 -54.75
N THR A 423 20.15 -29.32 -55.00
CA THR A 423 21.05 -29.75 -56.06
C THR A 423 22.09 -30.69 -55.45
N VAL A 424 22.01 -31.98 -55.78
CA VAL A 424 22.96 -33.00 -55.31
C VAL A 424 24.06 -33.20 -56.35
N TYR A 425 25.32 -32.96 -55.96
CA TYR A 425 26.48 -33.30 -56.76
C TYR A 425 26.93 -34.73 -56.47
N LEU A 426 26.92 -35.57 -57.49
CA LEU A 426 27.38 -36.96 -57.38
C LEU A 426 28.91 -37.02 -57.51
N ALA A 427 29.54 -37.91 -56.73
CA ALA A 427 30.96 -38.16 -56.84
C ALA A 427 31.26 -38.71 -58.24
N GLY A 428 32.14 -38.02 -58.98
CA GLY A 428 32.44 -38.34 -60.38
C GLY A 428 31.71 -37.45 -61.41
N ASP A 429 31.00 -36.39 -61.01
CA ASP A 429 30.51 -35.37 -61.96
C ASP A 429 31.70 -34.64 -62.62
N ASP A 430 31.94 -34.92 -63.91
CA ASP A 430 33.01 -34.31 -64.71
C ASP A 430 32.95 -32.78 -64.73
N ARG A 431 31.77 -32.18 -64.52
CA ARG A 431 31.59 -30.72 -64.50
C ARG A 431 31.83 -30.10 -63.14
N ARG A 432 31.73 -30.87 -62.04
CA ARG A 432 31.77 -30.39 -60.64
C ARG A 432 32.44 -31.42 -59.73
N GLN A 433 33.73 -31.68 -59.98
CA GLN A 433 34.51 -32.66 -59.23
C GLN A 433 34.60 -32.28 -57.74
N VAL A 434 34.11 -33.18 -56.88
CA VAL A 434 34.24 -33.06 -55.42
C VAL A 434 35.57 -33.67 -55.01
N THR A 435 36.51 -32.86 -54.54
CA THR A 435 37.80 -33.34 -54.02
C THR A 435 37.60 -34.09 -52.71
N LEU A 436 37.45 -35.41 -52.79
CA LEU A 436 37.37 -36.28 -51.61
C LEU A 436 38.77 -36.48 -51.04
N LYS A 437 39.09 -35.79 -49.94
CA LYS A 437 40.29 -36.08 -49.15
C LYS A 437 39.94 -37.12 -48.09
N MET A 438 40.23 -38.39 -48.38
CA MET A 438 40.20 -39.44 -47.37
C MET A 438 41.24 -39.10 -46.29
N LEU A 439 40.79 -38.75 -45.08
CA LEU A 439 41.68 -38.66 -43.93
C LEU A 439 42.06 -40.09 -43.57
N ALA A 440 43.26 -40.51 -43.97
CA ALA A 440 43.82 -41.78 -43.52
C ALA A 440 43.86 -41.77 -41.99
N GLY A 441 43.04 -42.61 -41.36
CA GLY A 441 43.17 -42.89 -39.94
C GLY A 441 44.59 -43.37 -39.68
N THR A 442 45.25 -42.79 -38.69
CA THR A 442 46.54 -43.23 -38.18
C THR A 442 46.42 -44.69 -37.74
N THR A 443 46.71 -45.62 -38.64
CA THR A 443 46.94 -47.02 -38.29
C THR A 443 48.17 -47.07 -37.40
N GLY A 444 47.90 -47.29 -36.11
CA GLY A 444 48.82 -47.74 -35.05
C GLY A 444 50.31 -47.61 -35.33
N GLN A 445 50.89 -46.53 -34.83
CA GLN A 445 52.29 -46.54 -34.44
C GLN A 445 52.41 -47.53 -33.27
N ALA A 446 53.00 -48.70 -33.50
CA ALA A 446 53.28 -49.66 -32.44
C ALA A 446 54.19 -49.00 -31.39
N PRO A 447 53.92 -49.15 -30.09
CA PRO A 447 54.76 -48.56 -29.06
C PRO A 447 56.14 -49.24 -29.07
N PRO A 448 57.24 -48.48 -28.87
CA PRO A 448 58.57 -49.08 -28.78
C PRO A 448 58.63 -50.01 -27.57
N THR A 449 59.03 -51.26 -27.82
CA THR A 449 59.44 -52.22 -26.79
C THR A 449 60.65 -51.68 -26.04
N ALA A 450 60.66 -51.93 -24.73
CA ALA A 450 61.61 -51.44 -23.71
C ALA A 450 63.09 -51.57 -24.08
#